data_AF-A0A9Q0R0I0-F1
#
_entry.id   AF-A0A9Q0R0I0-F1
#
_cell.length_a   1.000
_cell.length_b   1.000
_cell.length_c   1.000
_cell.angle_alpha   90.00
_cell.angle_beta   90.00
_cell.angle_gamma   90.00
#
_symmetry.space_group_name_H-M   'P 1'
#
loop_
_entity.id
_entity.type
_entity.pdbx_description
1 polymer ?
#
loop_
_entity_poly.entity_id
_entity_poly.type
_entity_poly.pdbx_seq_one_letter_code
_entity_poly.pdbx_strand_id
1 'polypeptide(L)'
;MAWELLLWVVSFFVSIALLGVVIYQLICLSDLEFDCINPYDSSSRINAVVIPEFIAQGTLCALYLLTWHWFLFLITAPIMYYHIRLYMKRQHFIDVTEIFRLLNGEKKHRMIKLAFYLLLFFVVVYRLVATAVMALMDDDDTLHVHESLVDVALVPLLCNSFIVNKMKQVKEAFYHIGHNVFSVSSFYYLFVPNRHPTICNSA
;
A
#
# COMPACT_ATOMS: atom_id res chain seq x y z
N MET A 1 -16.26 13.70 -9.69
CA MET A 1 -15.83 15.06 -9.31
C MET A 1 -15.48 15.13 -7.82
N ALA A 2 -16.45 15.22 -6.90
CA ALA A 2 -16.18 15.46 -5.46
C ALA A 2 -15.50 14.30 -4.71
N TRP A 3 -15.88 13.04 -5.01
CA TRP A 3 -15.30 11.86 -4.35
C TRP A 3 -13.80 11.71 -4.60
N GLU A 4 -13.36 12.00 -5.83
CA GLU A 4 -11.95 11.99 -6.22
C GLU A 4 -11.16 13.06 -5.46
N LEU A 5 -11.68 14.29 -5.37
CA LEU A 5 -11.06 15.35 -4.58
C LEU A 5 -10.90 14.97 -3.12
N LEU A 6 -11.94 14.42 -2.50
CA LEU A 6 -11.91 13.98 -1.11
C LEU A 6 -10.81 12.92 -0.92
N LEU A 7 -10.71 11.94 -1.82
CA LEU A 7 -9.64 10.94 -1.79
C LEU A 7 -8.26 11.60 -1.82
N TRP A 8 -8.01 12.51 -2.75
CA TRP A 8 -6.71 13.17 -2.85
C TRP A 8 -6.36 14.01 -1.62
N VAL A 9 -7.36 14.68 -1.03
CA VAL A 9 -7.19 15.45 0.22
C VAL A 9 -6.86 14.52 1.39
N VAL A 10 -7.60 13.42 1.56
CA VAL A 10 -7.31 12.43 2.60
C VAL A 10 -5.92 11.83 2.40
N SER A 11 -5.60 11.42 1.17
CA SER A 11 -4.29 10.88 0.82
C SER A 11 -3.14 11.84 1.12
N PHE A 12 -3.34 13.15 0.94
CA PHE A 12 -2.37 14.17 1.27
C PHE A 12 -2.06 14.21 2.78
N PHE A 13 -3.09 14.26 3.62
CA PHE A 13 -2.90 14.26 5.08
C PHE A 13 -2.24 12.98 5.58
N VAL A 14 -2.64 11.81 5.08
CA VAL A 14 -2.01 10.55 5.50
C VAL A 14 -0.56 10.46 5.01
N SER A 15 -0.25 10.97 3.81
CA SER A 15 1.12 11.00 3.29
C SER A 15 2.04 11.89 4.15
N ILE A 16 1.55 13.04 4.61
CA ILE A 16 2.28 13.90 5.56
C ILE A 16 2.50 13.19 6.89
N ALA A 17 1.46 12.53 7.42
CA ALA A 17 1.57 11.77 8.66
C ALA A 17 2.62 10.66 8.56
N LEU A 18 2.64 9.91 7.46
CA LEU A 18 3.65 8.86 7.21
C LEU A 18 5.07 9.42 7.14
N LEU A 19 5.26 10.54 6.44
CA LEU A 19 6.55 11.24 6.41
C LEU A 19 6.99 11.65 7.82
N GLY A 20 6.09 12.26 8.59
CA GLY A 20 6.35 12.67 9.98
C GLY A 20 6.77 11.50 10.87
N VAL A 21 6.07 10.36 10.80
CA VAL A 21 6.39 9.16 11.57
C VAL A 21 7.76 8.60 11.19
N VAL A 22 8.09 8.55 9.90
CA VAL A 22 9.38 8.00 9.44
C VAL A 22 10.54 8.93 9.81
N ILE A 23 10.36 10.24 9.71
CA ILE A 23 11.34 11.22 10.18
C ILE A 23 11.54 11.10 11.69
N TYR A 24 10.46 10.97 12.47
CA TYR A 24 10.54 10.76 13.91
C TYR A 24 11.34 9.50 14.28
N GLN A 25 11.13 8.39 13.57
CA GLN A 25 11.92 7.17 13.76
C GLN A 25 13.41 7.38 13.43
N LEU A 26 13.72 8.13 12.36
CA LEU A 26 15.11 8.45 11.99
C LEU A 26 15.79 9.35 13.02
N ILE A 27 15.08 10.33 13.60
CA ILE A 27 15.60 11.17 14.68
C ILE A 27 15.91 10.30 15.90
N CYS A 28 14.99 9.43 16.33
CA CYS A 28 15.23 8.53 17.47
C CYS A 28 16.46 7.61 17.24
N LEU A 29 16.67 7.18 15.99
CA LEU A 29 17.82 6.35 15.62
C LEU A 29 19.13 7.17 15.57
N SER A 30 19.06 8.43 15.14
CA SER A 30 20.20 9.35 15.12
C SER A 30 20.61 9.77 16.53
N ASP A 31 19.65 10.05 17.41
CA ASP A 31 19.91 10.35 18.83
C ASP A 31 20.58 9.17 19.53
N LEU A 32 20.24 7.94 19.12
CA LEU A 32 20.89 6.73 19.59
C LEU A 32 22.32 6.57 19.08
N GLU A 33 22.62 7.01 17.85
CA GLU A 33 23.96 6.98 17.26
C GLU A 33 24.94 7.96 17.93
N PHE A 34 24.43 9.08 18.46
CA PHE A 34 25.20 10.09 19.18
C PHE A 34 25.25 9.85 20.70
N ASP A 35 24.86 8.66 21.18
CA ASP A 35 24.81 8.28 22.60
C ASP A 35 24.02 9.28 23.49
N CYS A 36 23.07 10.01 22.92
CA CYS A 36 22.31 11.05 23.62
C CYS A 36 21.13 10.48 24.44
N ILE A 37 20.71 9.25 24.15
CA ILE A 37 19.55 8.61 24.77
C ILE A 37 19.79 7.12 25.01
N ASN A 38 19.16 6.58 26.04
CA ASN A 38 19.21 5.18 26.38
C ASN A 38 18.56 4.30 25.28
N PRO A 39 19.21 3.21 24.83
CA PRO A 39 18.67 2.31 23.79
C PRO A 39 17.31 1.71 24.11
N TYR A 40 16.99 1.49 25.40
CA TYR A 40 15.67 1.00 25.81
C TYR A 40 14.56 2.01 25.51
N ASP A 41 14.78 3.29 25.83
CA ASP A 41 13.78 4.34 25.64
C ASP A 41 13.54 4.61 24.16
N SER A 42 14.60 4.65 23.34
CA SER A 42 14.48 4.76 21.89
C SER A 42 13.75 3.57 21.26
N SER A 43 14.06 2.34 21.67
CA SER A 43 13.41 1.15 21.12
C SER A 43 11.93 1.10 21.44
N SER A 44 11.53 1.47 22.66
CA SER A 44 10.12 1.56 23.08
C SER A 44 9.35 2.62 22.26
N ARG A 45 9.94 3.81 22.09
CA ARG A 45 9.35 4.91 21.31
C ARG A 45 9.19 4.54 19.83
N ILE A 46 10.19 3.90 19.23
CA ILE A 46 10.10 3.45 17.83
C ILE A 46 9.04 2.37 17.68
N ASN A 47 9.00 1.40 18.60
CA ASN A 47 8.03 0.33 18.55
C ASN A 47 6.57 0.82 18.62
N ALA A 48 6.30 1.80 19.48
CA ALA A 48 4.97 2.40 19.60
C ALA A 48 4.48 3.05 18.29
N VAL A 49 5.40 3.55 17.44
CA VAL A 49 5.05 4.23 16.18
C VAL A 49 5.11 3.31 14.95
N VAL A 50 5.71 2.13 15.03
CA VAL A 50 5.81 1.18 13.90
C VAL A 50 4.45 0.61 13.51
N ILE A 51 3.62 0.25 14.49
CA ILE A 51 2.27 -0.29 14.22
C ILE A 51 1.36 0.74 13.53
N PRO A 52 1.22 1.99 14.02
CA PRO A 52 0.38 2.98 13.35
C PRO A 52 0.90 3.33 11.94
N GLU A 53 2.21 3.27 11.70
CA GLU A 53 2.78 3.44 10.34
C GLU A 53 2.24 2.36 9.37
N PHE A 54 2.26 1.09 9.79
CA PHE A 54 1.80 -0.01 8.93
C PHE A 54 0.30 0.05 8.65
N ILE A 55 -0.48 0.46 9.66
CA ILE A 55 -1.92 0.66 9.50
C ILE A 55 -2.16 1.82 8.53
N ALA A 56 -1.52 2.97 8.72
CA ALA A 56 -1.67 4.12 7.84
C ALA A 56 -1.30 3.77 6.38
N GLN A 57 -0.18 3.09 6.15
CA GLN A 57 0.23 2.65 4.82
C GLN A 57 -0.75 1.62 4.21
N GLY A 58 -1.23 0.67 5.02
CA GLY A 58 -2.22 -0.32 4.60
C GLY A 58 -3.56 0.34 4.22
N THR A 59 -4.02 1.31 5.00
CA THR A 59 -5.24 2.07 4.69
C THR A 59 -5.10 2.87 3.40
N LEU A 60 -3.97 3.56 3.17
CA LEU A 60 -3.71 4.23 1.88
C LEU A 60 -3.75 3.27 0.70
N CYS A 61 -3.09 2.12 0.83
CA CYS A 61 -3.05 1.13 -0.25
C CYS A 61 -4.45 0.55 -0.54
N ALA A 62 -5.24 0.28 0.51
CA ALA A 62 -6.62 -0.17 0.38
C ALA A 62 -7.52 0.90 -0.26
N LEU A 63 -7.36 2.18 0.10
CA LEU A 63 -8.09 3.30 -0.52
C LEU A 63 -7.81 3.40 -2.02
N TYR A 64 -6.55 3.25 -2.45
CA TYR A 64 -6.20 3.27 -3.87
C TYR A 64 -6.74 2.05 -4.64
N LEU A 65 -6.83 0.89 -3.98
CA LEU A 65 -7.43 -0.31 -4.57
C LEU A 65 -8.95 -0.13 -4.77
N LEU A 66 -9.64 0.41 -3.77
CA LEU A 66 -11.10 0.64 -3.81
C LEU A 66 -11.51 1.66 -4.88
N THR A 67 -10.69 2.68 -5.11
CA THR A 67 -10.96 3.72 -6.13
C THR A 67 -10.40 3.40 -7.50
N TRP A 68 -10.01 2.15 -7.76
CA TRP A 68 -9.53 1.67 -9.06
C TRP A 68 -8.30 2.43 -9.59
N HIS A 69 -7.45 2.96 -8.70
CA HIS A 69 -6.19 3.60 -9.05
C HIS A 69 -5.04 2.58 -9.13
N TRP A 70 -5.11 1.68 -10.10
CA TRP A 70 -4.19 0.54 -10.27
C TRP A 70 -2.71 0.92 -10.31
N PHE A 71 -2.37 2.07 -10.90
CA PHE A 71 -0.99 2.51 -11.02
C PHE A 71 -0.36 2.89 -9.67
N LEU A 72 -1.06 3.70 -8.86
CA LEU A 72 -0.59 4.05 -7.52
C LEU A 72 -0.59 2.84 -6.59
N PHE A 73 -1.58 1.96 -6.75
CA PHE A 73 -1.59 0.67 -6.06
C PHE A 73 -0.34 -0.15 -6.40
N LEU A 74 0.06 -0.23 -7.68
CA LEU A 74 1.25 -1.00 -8.08
C LEU A 74 2.56 -0.42 -7.53
N ILE A 75 2.67 0.90 -7.40
CA ILE A 75 3.82 1.55 -6.74
C ILE A 75 3.83 1.28 -5.23
N THR A 76 2.67 1.28 -4.58
CA THR A 76 2.55 1.10 -3.12
C THR A 76 2.53 -0.38 -2.69
N ALA A 77 2.18 -1.29 -3.59
CA ALA A 77 2.13 -2.74 -3.39
C ALA A 77 3.47 -3.37 -2.93
N PRO A 78 4.64 -3.08 -3.51
CA PRO A 78 5.91 -3.65 -3.04
C PRO A 78 6.23 -3.21 -1.60
N ILE A 79 5.87 -1.98 -1.22
CA ILE A 79 6.04 -1.46 0.14
C ILE A 79 5.11 -2.20 1.10
N MET A 80 3.83 -2.35 0.73
CA MET A 80 2.87 -3.08 1.55
C MET A 80 3.27 -4.55 1.73
N TYR A 81 3.72 -5.21 0.66
CA TYR A 81 4.24 -6.58 0.72
C TYR A 81 5.44 -6.68 1.66
N TYR A 82 6.36 -5.71 1.62
CA TYR A 82 7.48 -5.66 2.55
C TYR A 82 7.02 -5.56 4.01
N HIS A 83 6.07 -4.67 4.32
CA HIS A 83 5.51 -4.55 5.66
C HIS A 83 4.81 -5.84 6.14
N ILE A 84 4.01 -6.46 5.28
CA ILE A 84 3.34 -7.74 5.60
C ILE A 84 4.37 -8.82 5.89
N ARG A 85 5.40 -8.97 5.04
CA ARG A 85 6.46 -9.95 5.26
C ARG A 85 7.19 -9.71 6.59
N LEU A 86 7.48 -8.45 6.91
CA LEU A 86 8.14 -8.08 8.16
C LEU A 86 7.26 -8.40 9.38
N TYR A 87 5.95 -8.16 9.26
CA TYR A 87 4.96 -8.51 10.28
C TYR A 87 4.89 -10.03 10.50
N MET A 88 4.82 -10.82 9.43
CA MET A 88 4.79 -12.29 9.51
C MET A 88 6.04 -12.88 10.16
N LYS A 89 7.22 -12.29 9.91
CA LYS A 89 8.47 -12.71 10.53
C LYS A 89 8.60 -12.28 12.00
N ARG A 90 7.64 -11.51 12.54
CA ARG A 90 7.69 -10.89 13.88
C ARG A 90 8.95 -10.04 14.13
N GLN A 91 9.61 -9.61 13.06
CA GLN A 91 10.83 -8.78 13.09
C GLN A 91 10.49 -7.27 13.04
N HIS A 92 9.27 -6.89 13.42
CA HIS A 92 8.85 -5.49 13.44
C HIS A 92 9.24 -4.78 14.75
N PHE A 93 9.56 -5.54 15.80
CA PHE A 93 10.10 -5.04 17.06
C PHE A 93 11.61 -4.84 16.95
N ILE A 94 12.08 -3.69 17.45
CA ILE A 94 13.51 -3.45 17.63
C ILE A 94 13.95 -4.10 18.94
N ASP A 95 14.92 -5.02 18.84
CA ASP A 95 15.57 -5.58 20.02
C ASP A 95 16.72 -4.67 20.49
N VAL A 96 16.71 -4.36 21.79
CA VAL A 96 17.65 -3.45 22.44
C VAL A 96 19.07 -4.02 22.42
N THR A 97 19.22 -5.35 22.45
CA THR A 97 20.55 -5.98 22.52
C THR A 97 21.29 -6.01 21.19
N GLU A 98 20.58 -5.92 20.05
CA GLU A 98 21.19 -5.98 18.71
C GLU A 98 21.17 -4.64 17.96
N ILE A 99 20.51 -3.62 18.50
CA ILE A 99 20.30 -2.32 17.84
C ILE A 99 21.60 -1.68 17.36
N PHE A 100 22.66 -1.67 18.18
CA PHE A 100 23.95 -1.07 17.81
C PHE A 100 24.69 -1.84 16.72
N ARG A 101 24.55 -3.18 16.69
CA ARG A 101 25.19 -4.02 15.66
C ARG A 101 24.54 -3.82 14.29
N LEU A 102 23.23 -3.60 14.27
CA LEU A 102 22.43 -3.47 13.04
C LEU A 102 22.11 -2.01 12.68
N LEU A 103 22.54 -1.04 13.50
CA LEU A 103 22.16 0.37 13.42
C LEU A 103 22.34 0.97 12.02
N ASN A 104 23.52 0.77 11.43
CA ASN A 104 23.83 1.29 10.10
C ASN A 104 22.94 0.67 8.99
N GLY A 105 22.59 -0.61 9.13
CA GLY A 105 21.68 -1.29 8.20
C GLY A 105 20.25 -0.78 8.32
N GLU A 106 19.74 -0.69 9.56
CA GLU A 106 18.40 -0.19 9.87
C GLU A 106 18.22 1.29 9.47
N LYS A 107 19.23 2.13 9.70
CA LYS A 107 19.25 3.54 9.28
C LYS A 107 19.14 3.65 7.76
N LYS A 108 19.95 2.87 7.03
CA LYS A 108 19.90 2.85 5.56
C LYS A 108 18.55 2.38 5.04
N HIS A 109 17.96 1.35 5.66
CA HIS A 109 16.62 0.88 5.29
C HIS A 109 15.55 1.95 5.49
N ARG A 110 15.57 2.66 6.62
CA ARG A 110 14.63 3.76 6.91
C ARG A 110 14.84 4.99 6.03
N MET A 111 16.08 5.30 5.65
CA MET A 111 16.40 6.37 4.69
C MET A 111 15.83 6.05 3.30
N ILE A 112 15.95 4.81 2.84
CA ILE A 112 15.34 4.37 1.58
C ILE A 112 13.81 4.50 1.67
N LYS A 113 13.20 4.06 2.77
CA LYS A 113 11.76 4.19 2.99
C LYS A 113 11.30 5.65 2.97
N LEU A 114 12.05 6.56 3.60
CA LEU A 114 11.79 8.00 3.57
C LEU A 114 11.79 8.54 2.13
N ALA A 115 12.79 8.18 1.33
CA ALA A 115 12.87 8.61 -0.07
C ALA A 115 11.65 8.13 -0.88
N PHE A 116 11.20 6.90 -0.67
CA PHE A 116 9.98 6.38 -1.31
C PHE A 116 8.72 7.15 -0.90
N TYR A 117 8.53 7.44 0.38
CA TYR A 117 7.38 8.23 0.84
C TYR A 117 7.43 9.69 0.36
N LEU A 118 8.63 10.26 0.24
CA LEU A 118 8.80 11.60 -0.32
C LEU A 118 8.41 11.65 -1.80
N LEU A 119 8.82 10.66 -2.59
CA LEU A 119 8.38 10.53 -3.98
C LEU A 119 6.86 10.34 -4.08
N LEU A 120 6.29 9.49 -3.23
CA LEU A 120 4.84 9.28 -3.18
C LEU A 120 4.10 10.58 -2.83
N PHE A 121 4.62 11.35 -1.87
CA PHE A 121 4.04 12.64 -1.48
C PHE A 121 3.98 13.61 -2.65
N PHE A 122 5.05 13.77 -3.43
CA PHE A 122 5.03 14.62 -4.63
C PHE A 122 3.98 14.17 -5.67
N VAL A 123 3.85 12.86 -5.88
CA VAL A 123 2.83 12.31 -6.79
C VAL A 123 1.42 12.62 -6.28
N VAL A 124 1.16 12.47 -4.98
CA VAL A 124 -0.15 12.79 -4.37
C VAL A 124 -0.46 14.27 -4.49
N VAL A 125 0.50 15.16 -4.22
CA VAL A 125 0.33 16.62 -4.36
C VAL A 125 0.02 17.00 -5.81
N TYR A 126 0.77 16.48 -6.77
CA TYR A 126 0.52 16.74 -8.19
C TYR A 126 -0.90 16.34 -8.60
N ARG A 127 -1.36 15.15 -8.19
CA ARG A 127 -2.71 14.65 -8.49
C ARG A 127 -3.81 15.48 -7.81
N LEU A 128 -3.57 15.90 -6.56
CA LEU A 128 -4.47 16.79 -5.84
C LEU A 128 -4.64 18.12 -6.58
N VAL A 129 -3.53 18.76 -6.97
CA VAL A 129 -3.56 20.05 -7.70
C VAL A 129 -4.22 19.89 -9.06
N ALA A 130 -3.86 18.87 -9.84
CA ALA A 130 -4.46 18.62 -11.15
C ALA A 130 -5.99 18.43 -11.04
N THR A 131 -6.44 17.63 -10.05
CA THR A 131 -7.87 17.39 -9.83
C THR A 131 -8.58 18.65 -9.33
N ALA A 132 -7.93 19.45 -8.46
CA ALA A 132 -8.48 20.71 -7.96
C ALA A 132 -8.63 21.75 -9.07
N VAL A 133 -7.62 21.88 -9.94
CA VAL A 133 -7.66 22.78 -11.10
C VAL A 133 -8.76 22.35 -12.07
N MET A 134 -8.83 21.06 -12.43
CA MET A 134 -9.90 20.53 -13.30
C MET A 134 -11.30 20.69 -12.69
N ALA A 135 -11.42 20.72 -11.35
CA ALA A 135 -12.70 20.97 -10.69
C ALA A 135 -13.09 22.45 -10.65
N LEU A 136 -12.15 23.38 -10.87
CA LEU A 136 -12.37 24.83 -10.84
C LEU A 136 -12.50 25.46 -12.24
N MET A 137 -11.94 24.84 -13.28
CA MET A 137 -12.04 25.33 -14.65
C MET A 137 -13.33 24.82 -15.30
N ASP A 138 -14.26 25.73 -15.60
CA ASP A 138 -15.51 25.47 -16.31
C ASP A 138 -15.31 25.74 -17.83
N ASP A 139 -15.63 24.72 -18.64
CA ASP A 139 -15.84 24.64 -20.09
C ASP A 139 -14.92 25.28 -21.18
N ASP A 140 -14.07 26.30 -20.98
CA ASP A 140 -13.41 26.98 -22.14
C ASP A 140 -11.87 26.82 -22.31
N ASP A 141 -11.09 26.42 -21.30
CA ASP A 141 -9.61 26.34 -21.36
C ASP A 141 -9.03 24.91 -21.40
N THR A 142 -9.88 23.91 -21.65
CA THR A 142 -9.57 22.47 -21.48
C THR A 142 -8.46 21.92 -22.37
N LEU A 143 -8.12 22.60 -23.48
CA LEU A 143 -7.16 22.08 -24.47
C LEU A 143 -5.69 22.34 -24.12
N HIS A 144 -5.37 23.48 -23.51
CA HIS A 144 -3.96 23.88 -23.29
C HIS A 144 -3.33 23.28 -22.03
N VAL A 145 -4.15 23.00 -21.00
CA VAL A 145 -3.66 22.39 -19.75
C VAL A 145 -3.39 20.89 -19.95
N HIS A 146 -4.14 20.23 -20.85
CA HIS A 146 -3.97 18.80 -21.13
C HIS A 146 -2.59 18.49 -21.74
N GLU A 147 -2.06 19.35 -22.61
CA GLU A 147 -0.74 19.16 -23.23
C GLU A 147 0.39 19.34 -22.20
N SER A 148 0.29 20.34 -21.33
CA SER A 148 1.30 20.62 -20.29
C SER A 148 1.29 19.60 -19.14
N LEU A 149 0.13 19.05 -18.78
CA LEU A 149 0.02 17.99 -17.76
C LEU A 149 0.53 16.63 -18.28
N VAL A 150 0.34 16.33 -19.56
CA VAL A 150 0.74 15.04 -20.17
C VAL A 150 2.26 14.88 -20.21
N ASP A 151 3.02 15.96 -20.43
CA ASP A 151 4.48 15.90 -20.48
C ASP A 151 5.13 15.68 -19.10
N VAL A 152 4.55 16.23 -18.03
CA VAL A 152 5.01 15.98 -16.65
C VAL A 152 4.52 14.61 -16.12
N ALA A 153 3.36 14.15 -16.59
CA ALA A 153 2.80 12.83 -16.30
C ALA A 153 3.45 11.69 -17.12
N LEU A 154 4.49 11.96 -17.92
CA LEU A 154 5.10 10.99 -18.82
C LEU A 154 5.97 9.94 -18.10
N VAL A 155 6.37 10.16 -16.84
CA VAL A 155 7.10 9.15 -16.05
C VAL A 155 6.20 7.94 -15.68
N PRO A 156 4.92 8.11 -15.32
CA PRO A 156 4.00 6.98 -15.14
C PRO A 156 3.31 6.47 -16.43
N LEU A 157 3.14 7.30 -17.48
CA LEU A 157 2.40 6.91 -18.69
C LEU A 157 3.19 6.06 -19.70
N LEU A 158 4.52 6.16 -19.76
CA LEU A 158 5.34 5.23 -20.57
C LEU A 158 5.24 3.77 -20.09
N CYS A 159 4.80 3.54 -18.85
CA CYS A 159 4.59 2.19 -18.32
C CYS A 159 3.17 1.65 -18.59
N ASN A 160 2.21 2.51 -18.96
CA ASN A 160 0.81 2.11 -19.15
C ASN A 160 0.66 1.17 -20.37
N SER A 161 1.41 1.41 -21.44
CA SER A 161 1.46 0.52 -22.62
C SER A 161 2.06 -0.86 -22.29
N PHE A 162 2.97 -0.94 -21.31
CA PHE A 162 3.65 -2.18 -20.93
C PHE A 162 2.84 -3.03 -19.94
N ILE A 163 2.15 -2.39 -18.98
CA ILE A 163 1.37 -3.08 -17.94
C ILE A 163 -0.03 -3.48 -18.41
N VAL A 164 -0.72 -2.68 -19.25
CA VAL A 164 -2.02 -3.09 -19.81
C VAL A 164 -1.88 -4.35 -20.67
N ASN A 165 -0.78 -4.43 -21.44
CA ASN A 165 -0.47 -5.63 -22.23
C ASN A 165 -0.13 -6.85 -21.36
N LYS A 166 0.57 -6.67 -20.24
CA LYS A 166 0.83 -7.74 -19.26
C LYS A 166 -0.41 -8.15 -18.47
N MET A 167 -1.33 -7.25 -18.13
CA MET A 167 -2.59 -7.59 -17.46
C MET A 167 -3.58 -8.31 -18.39
N LYS A 168 -3.56 -8.03 -19.70
CA LYS A 168 -4.31 -8.83 -20.68
C LYS A 168 -3.81 -10.29 -20.71
N GLN A 169 -2.50 -10.48 -20.64
CA GLN A 169 -1.85 -11.79 -20.55
C GLN A 169 -2.19 -12.52 -19.23
N VAL A 170 -2.20 -11.81 -18.09
CA VAL A 170 -2.55 -12.41 -16.79
C VAL A 170 -4.05 -12.75 -16.71
N LYS A 171 -4.93 -11.94 -17.28
CA LYS A 171 -6.38 -12.21 -17.34
C LYS A 171 -6.70 -13.43 -18.20
N GLU A 172 -6.01 -13.62 -19.33
CA GLU A 172 -6.17 -14.82 -20.16
C GLU A 172 -5.54 -16.07 -19.52
N ALA A 173 -4.40 -15.93 -18.85
CA ALA A 173 -3.79 -17.03 -18.08
C ALA A 173 -4.69 -17.48 -16.91
N PHE A 174 -5.37 -16.55 -16.23
CA PHE A 174 -6.29 -16.89 -15.14
C PHE A 174 -7.60 -17.52 -15.65
N TYR A 175 -8.07 -17.13 -16.84
CA TYR A 175 -9.25 -17.76 -17.46
C TYR A 175 -9.00 -19.23 -17.81
N HIS A 176 -7.78 -19.57 -18.26
CA HIS A 176 -7.40 -20.96 -18.52
C HIS A 176 -7.15 -21.81 -17.26
N ILE A 177 -6.70 -21.19 -16.16
CA ILE A 177 -6.48 -21.90 -14.88
C ILE A 177 -7.79 -22.08 -14.09
N GLY A 178 -8.73 -21.13 -14.20
CA GLY A 178 -10.02 -21.18 -13.50
C GLY A 178 -10.97 -22.31 -13.94
N HIS A 179 -10.79 -22.86 -15.16
CA HIS A 179 -11.64 -23.94 -15.65
C HIS A 179 -11.23 -25.35 -15.13
N ASN A 180 -10.02 -25.50 -14.60
CA ASN A 180 -9.50 -26.80 -14.11
C ASN A 180 -9.50 -26.95 -12.58
N VAL A 181 -9.93 -25.93 -11.83
CA VAL A 181 -9.94 -25.96 -10.34
C VAL A 181 -11.35 -25.89 -9.74
N PHE A 182 -12.40 -25.73 -10.57
CA PHE A 182 -13.81 -25.82 -10.16
C PHE A 182 -14.40 -27.22 -10.40
N SER A 183 -13.69 -28.26 -9.96
CA SER A 183 -14.26 -29.59 -9.76
C SER A 183 -13.61 -30.19 -8.52
N VAL A 184 -14.19 -29.89 -7.35
CA VAL A 184 -14.50 -30.82 -6.23
C VAL A 184 -15.15 -29.97 -5.12
N SER A 185 -16.46 -30.12 -4.97
CA SER A 185 -17.24 -29.67 -3.81
C SER A 185 -16.92 -30.52 -2.58
N SER A 186 -16.82 -29.91 -1.39
CA SER A 186 -17.34 -30.44 -0.10
C SER A 186 -16.58 -29.84 1.09
N PHE A 187 -17.13 -28.81 1.71
CA PHE A 187 -16.86 -28.49 3.12
C PHE A 187 -18.07 -27.80 3.75
N TYR A 188 -19.24 -28.42 3.61
CA TYR A 188 -20.39 -28.07 4.43
C TYR A 188 -21.01 -29.40 4.89
N TYR A 189 -21.10 -29.55 6.22
CA TYR A 189 -21.84 -30.60 6.94
C TYR A 189 -21.14 -31.95 7.12
N LEU A 190 -20.04 -31.93 7.87
CA LEU A 190 -19.50 -33.07 8.61
C LEU A 190 -19.81 -32.86 10.10
N PHE A 191 -21.09 -33.04 10.50
CA PHE A 191 -21.48 -33.18 11.91
C PHE A 191 -22.79 -34.02 12.05
N VAL A 192 -22.63 -35.36 12.06
CA VAL A 192 -23.24 -36.32 13.04
C VAL A 192 -24.78 -36.56 13.01
N PRO A 193 -25.34 -37.79 13.20
CA PRO A 193 -25.15 -39.06 12.48
C PRO A 193 -26.50 -39.80 12.15
N ASN A 194 -26.46 -40.64 11.10
CA ASN A 194 -27.18 -41.91 10.87
C ASN A 194 -28.59 -42.19 11.47
N ARG A 195 -29.59 -42.33 10.59
CA ARG A 195 -30.56 -43.45 10.62
C ARG A 195 -31.17 -43.71 9.22
N HIS A 196 -30.74 -44.78 8.56
CA HIS A 196 -31.40 -45.45 7.43
C HIS A 196 -32.57 -46.33 7.94
N PRO A 197 -33.32 -47.06 7.08
CA PRO A 197 -34.01 -46.71 5.83
C PRO A 197 -35.49 -47.22 5.85
N THR A 198 -36.34 -46.87 4.86
CA THR A 198 -37.34 -47.75 4.19
C THR A 198 -38.30 -46.92 3.31
N ILE A 199 -38.30 -47.07 1.98
CA ILE A 199 -39.17 -47.94 1.13
C ILE A 199 -40.53 -47.29 0.74
N CYS A 200 -40.79 -47.36 -0.57
CA CYS A 200 -42.09 -47.39 -1.31
C CYS A 200 -42.79 -46.10 -1.79
N ASN A 201 -42.79 -45.99 -3.12
CA ASN A 201 -43.94 -45.93 -4.06
C ASN A 201 -44.71 -44.63 -4.40
N SER A 202 -44.80 -44.45 -5.73
CA SER A 202 -45.96 -44.07 -6.57
C SER A 202 -46.66 -42.72 -6.40
N ALA A 203 -46.58 -41.90 -7.45
CA ALA A 203 -47.70 -41.59 -8.35
C ALA A 203 -47.16 -41.08 -9.69
#